data_AF-A0A537MXQ9-F1
#
_entry.id   AF-A0A537MXQ9-F1
#
_cell.length_a   1.000
_cell.length_b   1.000
_cell.length_c   1.000
_cell.angle_alpha   90.00
_cell.angle_beta   90.00
_cell.angle_gamma   90.00
#
_symmetry.space_group_name_H-M   'P 1'
#
loop_
_entity.id
_entity.type
_entity.pdbx_description
1 polymer ?
#
loop_
_entity_poly.entity_id
_entity_poly.type
_entity_poly.pdbx_seq_one_letter_code
_entity_poly.pdbx_strand_id
1 'polypeptide(L)' 'MIVLRNPALANFFDLCAISRPLPRHAGLPVGLMLVARNGHDDRLFRIAAALEQLLAS' A
#
# COMPACT_ATOMS: atom_id res chain seq x y z
N MET A 1 -0.05 18.98 11.02
CA MET A 1 -0.85 18.22 10.01
C MET A 1 -0.05 16.99 9.59
N ILE A 2 -0.32 15.80 10.15
CA ILE A 2 0.48 14.56 9.95
C ILE A 2 -0.19 13.57 8.97
N VAL A 3 -1.46 13.83 8.60
CA VAL A 3 -2.33 12.92 7.83
C VAL A 3 -1.75 12.48 6.48
N LEU A 4 -0.87 13.28 5.87
CA LEU A 4 -0.30 12.98 4.55
C LEU A 4 1.19 12.65 4.56
N ARG A 5 1.83 12.44 5.72
CA ARG A 5 3.29 12.27 5.76
C ARG A 5 3.80 11.11 4.89
N ASN A 6 3.03 10.03 4.80
CA ASN A 6 3.34 8.86 3.97
C ASN A 6 2.94 9.05 2.49
N PRO A 7 1.70 9.44 2.14
CA PRO A 7 1.31 9.61 0.73
C PRO A 7 1.90 10.86 0.07
N ALA A 8 2.30 11.89 0.83
CA ALA A 8 2.81 13.14 0.24
C ALA A 8 4.05 12.90 -0.63
N LEU A 9 4.93 11.96 -0.25
CA LEU A 9 6.08 11.59 -1.05
C LEU A 9 5.66 10.93 -2.37
N ALA A 10 4.67 10.04 -2.33
CA ALA A 10 4.14 9.38 -3.51
C ALA A 10 3.48 10.39 -4.47
N ASN A 11 2.65 11.29 -3.93
CA ASN A 11 1.98 12.34 -4.69
C ASN A 11 2.99 13.33 -5.31
N PHE A 12 4.05 13.69 -4.57
CA PHE A 12 5.05 14.64 -5.06
C PHE A 12 5.86 14.09 -6.25
N PHE A 13 6.13 12.79 -6.26
CA PHE A 13 6.87 12.12 -7.32
C PHE A 13 5.97 11.49 -8.40
N ASP A 14 4.67 11.82 -8.40
CA ASP A 14 3.67 11.27 -9.32
C ASP A 14 3.69 9.72 -9.35
N LEU A 15 3.94 9.10 -8.20
CA LEU A 15 4.05 7.65 -8.05
C LEU A 15 2.67 7.02 -7.88
N CYS A 16 2.52 5.77 -8.32
CA CYS A 16 1.31 5.00 -8.04
C CYS A 16 1.40 4.34 -6.66
N ALA A 17 0.33 4.39 -5.87
CA ALA A 17 0.28 3.77 -4.56
C ALA A 17 -1.04 3.02 -4.32
N ILE A 18 -0.97 1.89 -3.59
CA ILE A 18 -2.12 1.08 -3.18
C ILE A 18 -2.06 0.80 -1.68
N SER A 19 -3.20 0.95 -0.99
CA SER A 19 -3.33 0.65 0.44
C SER A 19 -4.09 -0.66 0.65
N ARG A 20 -3.51 -1.57 1.44
CA ARG A 20 -4.09 -2.88 1.76
C ARG A 20 -4.25 -3.03 3.27
N PRO A 21 -5.38 -3.53 3.79
CA PRO A 21 -5.50 -3.83 5.22
C PRO A 21 -4.61 -5.03 5.56
N LEU A 22 -3.84 -4.95 6.66
CA LEU A 22 -3.19 -6.16 7.19
C LEU A 22 -4.17 -6.87 8.13
N PRO A 23 -4.33 -8.19 8.00
CA PRO A 23 -5.09 -8.98 8.96
C PRO A 23 -4.32 -8.97 10.29
N ARG A 24 -4.99 -8.50 11.35
CA ARG A 24 -4.55 -8.68 12.73
C ARG A 24 -5.69 -9.30 13.51
N HIS A 25 -5.38 -10.36 14.25
CA HIS A 25 -6.37 -11.03 15.11
C HIS A 25 -6.81 -10.18 16.32
N ALA A 26 -6.02 -9.19 16.74
CA ALA A 26 -6.37 -8.24 17.79
C ALA A 26 -5.65 -6.89 17.61
N GLY A 27 -6.37 -5.78 17.81
CA GLY A 27 -5.86 -4.40 17.80
C GLY A 27 -6.55 -3.46 16.82
N LEU A 28 -6.00 -2.25 16.67
CA LEU A 28 -6.47 -1.25 15.71
C LEU A 28 -6.18 -1.69 14.26
N PRO A 29 -7.06 -1.37 13.30
CA PRO A 29 -6.83 -1.67 11.89
C PRO A 29 -5.58 -0.94 11.40
N VAL A 30 -4.64 -1.69 10.83
CA VAL A 30 -3.43 -1.15 10.21
C VAL A 30 -3.46 -1.42 8.72
N GLY A 31 -3.00 -0.45 7.93
CA GLY A 31 -2.89 -0.56 6.48
C GLY A 31 -1.43 -0.54 6.02
N LEU A 32 -1.11 -1.34 5.01
CA LEU A 32 0.15 -1.32 4.29
C LEU A 32 -0.05 -0.49 3.04
N MET A 33 0.73 0.59 2.89
CA MET A 33 0.78 1.38 1.67
C MET A 33 1.98 0.91 0.84
N LEU A 34 1.71 0.39 -0.35
CA LEU A 34 2.72 0.01 -1.35
C LEU A 34 2.81 1.13 -2.38
N VAL A 35 4.03 1.49 -2.78
CA VAL A 35 4.28 2.56 -3.76
C VAL A 35 5.15 2.01 -4.89
N ALA A 36 4.79 2.30 -6.13
CA ALA A 36 5.55 1.98 -7.34
C ALA A 36 5.75 3.23 -8.21
N ARG A 37 6.66 3.14 -9.18
CA ARG A 37 6.85 4.18 -10.20
C ARG A 37 5.57 4.44 -10.99
N ASN A 38 5.41 5.68 -11.47
CA ASN A 38 4.33 6.06 -12.38
C ASN A 38 4.21 5.06 -13.55
N GLY A 39 2.99 4.61 -13.87
CA GLY A 39 2.72 3.66 -14.95
C GLY A 39 3.06 2.19 -14.66
N HIS A 40 3.40 1.84 -13.42
CA HIS A 40 3.65 0.45 -13.00
C HIS A 40 2.50 -0.17 -12.20
N ASP A 41 1.27 0.30 -12.41
CA ASP A 41 0.05 -0.16 -11.74
C ASP A 41 -0.13 -1.68 -11.82
N ASP A 42 0.03 -2.28 -13.01
CA ASP A 42 -0.10 -3.75 -13.19
C ASP A 42 0.92 -4.55 -12.39
N ARG A 43 2.12 -4.00 -12.20
CA ARG A 43 3.15 -4.61 -11.36
C ARG A 43 2.80 -4.43 -9.90
N LEU A 44 2.32 -3.26 -9.51
CA LEU A 44 1.90 -2.94 -8.15
C LEU A 44 0.71 -3.82 -7.71
N PHE A 45 -0.27 -4.03 -8.58
CA PHE A 45 -1.41 -4.92 -8.35
C PHE A 45 -0.98 -6.37 -8.17
N ARG A 46 -0.07 -6.88 -9.00
CA ARG A 46 0.48 -8.24 -8.84
C ARG A 46 1.18 -8.42 -7.49
N ILE A 47 1.97 -7.43 -7.06
CA ILE A 47 2.64 -7.46 -5.76
C ILE A 47 1.62 -7.40 -4.63
N ALA A 48 0.61 -6.53 -4.73
CA ALA A 48 -0.44 -6.39 -3.74
C ALA A 48 -1.26 -7.69 -3.58
N ALA A 49 -1.60 -8.36 -4.69
CA ALA A 49 -2.31 -9.63 -4.68
C ALA A 49 -1.49 -10.76 -4.05
N ALA A 50 -0.19 -10.84 -4.35
CA ALA A 50 0.71 -11.82 -3.73
C ALA A 50 0.86 -11.57 -2.21
N LEU A 51 0.97 -10.31 -1.80
CA LEU A 51 1.00 -9.93 -0.39
C LEU A 51 -0.30 -10.23 0.33
N GLU A 52 -1.46 -10.01 -0.32
CA GLU A 52 -2.75 -10.38 0.23
C GLU A 52 -2.85 -11.89 0.52
N GLN A 53 -2.37 -12.74 -0.41
CA GLN A 53 -2.33 -14.18 -0.19
C GLN A 53 -1.40 -14.60 0.96
N LEU A 54 -0.23 -13.95 1.06
CA LEU A 54 0.73 -14.23 2.14
C LEU A 54 0.23 -13.75 3.50
N LEU A 55 -0.50 -12.63 3.54
CA LEU A 55 -1.02 -12.08 4.78
C LEU A 55 -2.29 -12.80 5.23
N ALA A 56 -3.05 -13.40 4.30
CA ALA A 56 -4.24 -14.19 4.61
C ALA A 56 -3.94 -15.59 5.17
N SER A 57 -2.67 -16.03 5.19
CA SER A 57 -2.23 -17.29 5.82
C SER A 57 -1.83 -17.11 7.28
#